data_AF-A0A4Q5Z1U4-F1
#
_entry.id   AF-A0A4Q5Z1U4-F1
#
_cell.length_a   1.000
_cell.length_b   1.000
_cell.length_c   1.000
_cell.angle_alpha   90.00
_cell.angle_beta   90.00
_cell.angle_gamma   90.00
#
_symmetry.space_group_name_H-M   'P 1'
#
loop_
_entity.id
_entity.type
_entity.pdbx_description
1 polymer ?
#
loop_
_entity_poly.entity_id
_entity_poly.type
_entity_poly.pdbx_seq_one_letter_code
_entity_poly.pdbx_strand_id
1 'polypeptide(L)' 'VQFKGRAIQFKDRGELLLLKFADRLKDFGQLESMPKLEGKRMLAIFTPKTSKKPKGEPKPQA' A
#
# COMPACT_ATOMS: atom_id res chain seq x y z
N VAL A 1 1.60 7.76 -1.10
CA VAL A 1 2.42 8.56 -2.03
C VAL A 1 1.54 9.58 -2.76
N GLN A 2 1.97 10.84 -2.84
CA GLN A 2 1.27 11.88 -3.61
C GLN A 2 2.10 12.26 -4.83
N PHE A 3 1.51 12.21 -6.02
CA PHE A 3 2.17 12.61 -7.26
C PHE A 3 1.79 14.05 -7.61
N LYS A 4 2.79 14.91 -7.84
CA LYS A 4 2.59 16.29 -8.28
C LYS A 4 2.82 16.40 -9.80
N GLY A 5 1.91 17.07 -10.51
CA GLY A 5 2.02 17.30 -11.95
C GLY A 5 2.21 16.02 -12.75
N ARG A 6 3.25 15.99 -13.59
CA ARG A 6 3.61 14.83 -14.45
C ARG A 6 4.27 13.67 -13.71
N ALA A 7 4.52 13.80 -12.40
CA ALA A 7 5.16 12.74 -11.63
C ALA A 7 4.32 11.45 -11.56
N ILE A 8 3.02 11.51 -11.86
CA ILE A 8 2.14 10.33 -11.94
C ILE A 8 2.59 9.30 -12.98
N GLN A 9 3.36 9.72 -14.00
CA GLN A 9 3.97 8.80 -14.97
C GLN A 9 4.96 7.83 -14.32
N PHE A 10 5.48 8.16 -13.13
CA PHE A 10 6.35 7.30 -12.34
C PHE A 10 5.57 6.45 -11.31
N LYS A 11 4.34 6.04 -11.64
CA LYS A 11 3.49 5.21 -10.77
C LYS A 11 4.21 3.95 -10.30
N ASP A 12 4.97 3.28 -11.17
CA ASP A 12 5.70 2.05 -10.84
C ASP A 12 6.79 2.29 -9.79
N ARG A 13 7.45 3.45 -9.82
CA ARG A 13 8.42 3.84 -8.79
C ARG A 13 7.74 4.12 -7.45
N GLY A 14 6.53 4.72 -7.48
CA GLY A 14 5.73 4.95 -6.28
C GLY A 14 5.23 3.66 -5.66
N GLU A 15 4.86 2.67 -6.49
CA GLU A 15 4.47 1.34 -6.04
C GLU A 15 5.64 0.60 -5.40
N LEU A 16 6.80 0.59 -6.07
CA LEU A 16 8.03 0.02 -5.53
C LEU A 16 8.42 0.65 -4.19
N LEU A 17 8.25 1.96 -4.04
CA LEU A 17 8.53 2.67 -2.80
C LEU A 17 7.63 2.17 -1.65
N LEU A 18 6.33 1.99 -1.92
CA LEU A 18 5.38 1.48 -0.93
C LEU A 18 5.64 0.02 -0.59
N LEU A 19 6.04 -0.81 -1.55
CA LEU A 19 6.43 -2.20 -1.29
C LEU A 19 7.69 -2.28 -0.43
N LYS A 20 8.71 -1.45 -0.71
CA LYS A 20 9.91 -1.36 0.13
C LYS A 20 9.59 -0.85 1.53
N PHE A 21 8.65 0.10 1.65
CA PHE A 21 8.18 0.58 2.94
C PHE A 21 7.43 -0.53 3.71
N ALA A 22 6.57 -1.28 3.02
CA ALA A 22 5.88 -2.43 3.58
C ALA A 22 6.85 -3.47 4.12
N ASP A 23 7.90 -3.78 3.37
CA ASP A 23 8.93 -4.74 3.77
C ASP A 23 9.63 -4.32 5.07
N ARG A 24 10.00 -3.04 5.19
CA ARG A 24 10.59 -2.48 6.42
C ARG A 24 9.60 -2.38 7.58
N LEU A 25 8.31 -2.32 7.30
CA LEU A 25 7.26 -2.21 8.31
C LEU A 25 6.71 -3.58 8.76
N LYS A 26 7.17 -4.68 8.13
CA LYS A 26 6.74 -6.07 8.44
C LYS A 26 6.86 -6.44 9.91
N ASP A 27 7.79 -5.85 10.65
CA ASP A 27 7.99 -6.14 12.07
C ASP A 27 6.86 -5.56 12.94
N PHE A 28 6.22 -4.48 12.50
CA PHE A 28 5.19 -3.76 13.25
C PHE A 28 3.78 -3.95 12.69
N GLY A 29 3.65 -4.28 11.40
CA GLY A 29 2.36 -4.45 10.72
C GLY A 29 2.48 -5.21 9.40
N GLN A 30 1.35 -5.51 8.77
CA GLN A 30 1.30 -6.14 7.46
C GLN A 30 0.54 -5.27 6.46
N LEU A 31 0.89 -5.40 5.17
CA LEU A 31 0.17 -4.74 4.09
C LEU A 31 -1.16 -5.47 3.86
N GLU A 32 -2.28 -4.78 3.99
CA GLU A 32 -3.63 -5.37 3.86
C GLU A 32 -4.01 -5.59 2.39
N SER A 33 -3.57 -4.71 1.50
CA SER A 33 -3.90 -4.76 0.07
C SER A 33 -2.82 -4.10 -0.76
N MET A 34 -2.73 -4.48 -2.04
CA MET A 34 -1.81 -3.83 -2.96
C MET A 34 -2.09 -2.32 -3.05
N PRO A 35 -1.05 -1.48 -3.22
CA PRO A 35 -1.22 -0.05 -3.35
C PRO A 35 -2.14 0.32 -4.51
N LYS A 36 -3.17 1.13 -4.26
CA LYS A 36 -4.12 1.59 -5.28
C LYS A 36 -3.89 3.06 -5.62
N LEU A 37 -4.09 3.39 -6.89
CA LEU A 37 -4.10 4.76 -7.39
C LEU A 37 -5.52 5.33 -7.32
N GLU A 38 -5.73 6.36 -6.50
CA GLU A 38 -6.91 7.23 -6.53
C GLU A 38 -6.50 8.63 -7.01
N GLY A 39 -6.87 8.94 -8.26
CA GLY A 39 -6.51 10.19 -8.90
C GLY A 39 -4.99 10.39 -8.99
N LYS A 40 -4.47 11.37 -8.23
CA LYS A 40 -3.02 11.69 -8.17
C LYS A 40 -2.31 11.12 -6.94
N ARG A 41 -2.97 10.23 -6.18
CA ARG A 41 -2.46 9.69 -4.92
C ARG A 41 -2.44 8.17 -5.02
N MET A 42 -1.36 7.57 -4.54
CA MET A 42 -1.29 6.12 -4.35
C MET A 42 -1.32 5.82 -2.86
N LEU A 43 -2.29 5.01 -2.45
CA LEU A 43 -2.56 4.68 -1.06
C LEU A 43 -2.22 3.21 -0.81
N ALA A 44 -1.60 2.93 0.33
CA ALA A 44 -1.36 1.59 0.85
C ALA A 44 -1.89 1.55 2.29
N ILE A 45 -2.61 0.48 2.62
CA ILE A 45 -3.22 0.29 3.94
C ILE A 45 -2.42 -0.76 4.68
N PHE A 46 -2.02 -0.43 5.91
CA PHE A 46 -1.24 -1.29 6.78
C PHE A 46 -2.03 -1.60 8.05
N THR A 47 -2.05 -2.87 8.42
CA THR A 47 -2.67 -3.35 9.65
C THR A 47 -1.58 -3.61 10.70
N PRO A 48 -1.70 -3.07 11.92
CA PRO A 48 -0.70 -3.29 12.97
C PRO A 48 -0.78 -4.72 13.51
N LYS A 49 0.37 -5.33 13.84
CA LYS A 49 0.45 -6.68 14.41
C LYS A 49 -0.10 -6.78 15.83
N THR A 50 -0.05 -5.69 16.61
CA THR A 50 -0.40 -5.70 18.04
C THR A 50 -1.88 -5.41 18.35
N SER A 51 -2.65 -4.90 17.38
CA SER A 51 -4.06 -4.60 17.59
C SER A 51 -4.91 -5.76 17.10
N LYS A 52 -5.67 -6.38 18.01
CA LYS A 52 -6.65 -7.41 17.70
C LYS A 52 -7.51 -7.02 16.47
N LYS A 53 -7.51 -7.94 15.50
CA LYS A 53 -8.26 -8.06 14.23
C LYS A 53 -7.70 -7.30 13.02
N PRO A 54 -7.44 -8.05 11.93
CA PRO A 54 -7.80 -7.62 10.59
C PRO A 54 -8.67 -8.68 9.90
N LYS A 55 -9.93 -8.34 9.60
CA LYS A 55 -10.71 -8.99 8.53
C LYS A 55 -10.46 -8.14 7.29
N GLY A 56 -9.58 -8.62 6.41
CA GLY A 56 -9.19 -7.89 5.21
C GLY A 56 -8.43 -8.76 4.24
N GLU A 57 -8.83 -10.04 4.12
CA GLU A 57 -8.47 -10.85 2.95
C GLU A 57 -9.12 -10.20 1.72
N PRO A 58 -8.37 -9.77 0.69
CA PRO A 58 -9.00 -9.51 -0.59
C PRO A 58 -9.39 -10.88 -1.14
N LYS A 59 -10.70 -11.16 -1.12
CA LYS A 59 -11.29 -12.33 -1.75
C LYS A 59 -10.67 -12.53 -3.15
N PRO A 60 -10.21 -13.74 -3.51
CA PRO A 60 -9.94 -14.05 -4.90
C PRO A 60 -11.24 -13.86 -5.67
N GLN A 61 -11.18 -12.95 -6.64
CA GLN A 61 -12.24 -12.65 -7.58
C GLN A 61 -12.45 -13.91 -8.44
N ALA A 62 -13.58 -14.58 -8.26
CA ALA A 62 -14.09 -15.67 -9.10
C ALA A 62 -15.16 -15.11 -10.04
#